data_AF-U7QA63-F1
#
_entry.id   AF-U7QA63-F1
#
_cell.length_a   1.000
_cell.length_b   1.000
_cell.length_c   1.000
_cell.angle_alpha   90.00
_cell.angle_beta   90.00
_cell.angle_gamma   90.00
#
_symmetry.space_group_name_H-M   'P 1'
#
loop_
_entity.id
_entity.type
_entity.pdbx_description
1 polymer ?
#
loop_
_entity_poly.entity_id
_entity_poly.type
_entity_poly.pdbx_seq_one_letter_code
_entity_poly.pdbx_strand_id
1 'polypeptide(L)'
;MVHFKLAEIEASIQDFDQAEKLEPTLQPYLWQRGLSYYYARQFQAGANQFELDLVVNGQDLEETIWRYLCMAQLLGDEAAKDCLLSVRNDPRKVMRQVYELFAGNCQPEDVINTGKKLGKQGEFYAHLYVGLYYEAQENEAQAKEFIMKAASEYPLEDYMWHLAVVHQTLREWV
;
A
#
# COMPACT_ATOMS: atom_id res chain seq x y z
N MET A 1 10.40 -6.78 12.15
CA MET A 1 9.25 -5.94 11.73
C MET A 1 8.59 -5.17 12.89
N VAL A 2 9.20 -5.11 14.09
CA VAL A 2 8.65 -4.32 15.21
C VAL A 2 8.79 -2.83 14.92
N HIS A 3 9.95 -2.41 14.42
CA HIS A 3 10.26 -1.01 14.10
C HIS A 3 9.23 -0.34 13.18
N PHE A 4 8.80 -1.01 12.10
CA PHE A 4 7.75 -0.47 11.23
C PHE A 4 6.47 -0.17 12.00
N LYS A 5 6.00 -1.11 12.84
CA LYS A 5 4.75 -0.97 13.60
C LYS A 5 4.80 0.15 14.64
N LEU A 6 6.00 0.58 15.02
CA LEU A 6 6.25 1.71 15.92
C LEU A 6 6.50 3.03 15.17
N ALA A 7 6.31 3.05 13.84
CA ALA A 7 6.64 4.17 12.96
C ALA A 7 8.15 4.56 12.95
N GLU A 8 9.03 3.64 13.34
CA GLU A 8 10.48 3.81 13.30
C GLU A 8 11.02 3.37 11.92
N ILE A 9 10.79 4.21 10.91
CA ILE A 9 10.95 3.84 9.50
C ILE A 9 12.41 3.51 9.13
N GLU A 10 13.38 4.34 9.52
CA GLU A 10 14.79 4.08 9.22
C GLU A 10 15.27 2.78 9.87
N ALA A 11 14.83 2.48 11.09
CA ALA A 11 15.16 1.22 11.78
C ALA A 11 14.49 0.02 11.08
N SER A 12 13.27 0.19 10.57
CA SER A 12 12.60 -0.83 9.75
C SER A 12 13.40 -1.16 8.48
N ILE A 13 13.93 -0.16 7.79
CA ILE A 13 14.78 -0.37 6.61
C ILE A 13 16.04 -1.14 7.00
N GLN A 14 16.70 -0.75 8.10
CA GLN A 14 17.91 -1.43 8.58
C GLN A 14 17.67 -2.91 8.92
N ASP A 15 16.52 -3.25 9.52
CA ASP A 15 16.10 -4.63 9.77
C ASP A 15 16.10 -5.46 8.46
N PHE A 16 15.49 -4.92 7.41
CA PHE A 16 15.39 -5.62 6.11
C PHE A 16 16.73 -5.68 5.37
N ASP A 17 17.52 -4.62 5.42
CA ASP A 17 18.86 -4.60 4.83
C ASP A 17 19.79 -5.61 5.50
N GLN A 18 19.66 -5.79 6.82
CA GLN A 18 20.39 -6.81 7.55
C GLN A 18 19.93 -8.22 7.16
N ALA A 19 18.63 -8.42 6.95
CA ALA A 19 18.11 -9.71 6.46
C ALA A 19 18.66 -10.05 5.07
N GLU A 20 18.66 -9.09 4.13
CA GLU A 20 19.25 -9.29 2.79
C GLU A 20 20.76 -9.56 2.85
N LYS A 21 21.52 -8.89 3.71
CA LYS A 21 22.96 -9.15 3.88
C LYS A 21 23.24 -10.58 4.35
N LEU A 22 22.37 -11.13 5.18
CA LEU A 22 22.51 -12.49 5.71
C LEU A 22 22.08 -13.54 4.67
N GLU A 23 21.01 -13.27 3.92
CA GLU A 23 20.50 -14.14 2.86
C GLU A 23 20.07 -13.30 1.65
N PRO A 24 20.97 -13.07 0.67
CA PRO A 24 20.68 -12.23 -0.49
C PRO A 24 19.51 -12.74 -1.34
N THR A 25 19.20 -14.04 -1.29
CA THR A 25 18.08 -14.61 -2.04
C THR A 25 16.70 -14.19 -1.49
N LEU A 26 16.66 -13.59 -0.28
CA LEU A 26 15.42 -13.02 0.28
C LEU A 26 14.99 -11.74 -0.41
N GLN A 27 15.89 -11.02 -1.07
CA GLN A 27 15.65 -9.69 -1.64
C GLN A 27 14.28 -9.52 -2.35
N PRO A 28 13.86 -10.40 -3.28
CA PRO A 28 12.56 -10.28 -3.93
C PRO A 28 11.36 -10.48 -3.00
N TYR A 29 11.51 -11.17 -1.87
CA TYR A 29 10.41 -11.47 -0.93
C TYR A 29 10.25 -10.41 0.17
N LEU A 30 11.10 -9.37 0.19
CA LEU A 30 11.08 -8.30 1.20
C LEU A 30 10.18 -7.12 0.77
N TRP A 31 8.97 -7.38 0.29
CA TRP A 31 8.01 -6.34 -0.14
C TRP A 31 7.73 -5.30 0.95
N GLN A 32 7.79 -5.69 2.23
CA GLN A 32 7.61 -4.75 3.35
C GLN A 32 8.72 -3.70 3.47
N ARG A 33 9.91 -3.98 2.90
CA ARG A 33 10.94 -2.97 2.75
C ARG A 33 10.50 -1.88 1.78
N GLY A 34 9.76 -2.23 0.74
CA GLY A 34 9.17 -1.27 -0.21
C GLY A 34 8.22 -0.30 0.50
N LEU A 35 7.41 -0.79 1.43
CA LEU A 35 6.55 0.04 2.28
C LEU A 35 7.36 0.96 3.19
N SER A 36 8.44 0.45 3.77
CA SER A 36 9.36 1.28 4.57
C SER A 36 10.01 2.38 3.71
N TYR A 37 10.42 2.07 2.48
CA TYR A 37 10.94 3.06 1.54
C TYR A 37 9.90 4.14 1.18
N TYR A 38 8.63 3.76 0.99
CA TYR A 38 7.55 4.73 0.75
C TYR A 38 7.48 5.75 1.89
N TYR A 39 7.44 5.30 3.14
CA TYR A 39 7.36 6.20 4.30
C TYR A 39 8.66 6.97 4.56
N ALA A 40 9.82 6.45 4.15
CA ALA A 40 11.09 7.18 4.15
C ALA A 40 11.22 8.19 2.98
N ARG A 41 10.18 8.32 2.15
CA ARG A 41 10.17 9.14 0.92
C ARG A 41 11.24 8.72 -0.09
N GLN A 42 11.70 7.47 -0.02
CA GLN A 42 12.62 6.85 -0.97
C GLN A 42 11.83 6.16 -2.08
N PHE A 43 10.97 6.92 -2.76
CA PHE A 43 9.96 6.36 -3.66
C PHE A 43 10.54 5.53 -4.81
N GLN A 44 11.68 5.94 -5.38
CA GLN A 44 12.33 5.15 -6.43
C GLN A 44 12.82 3.80 -5.90
N ALA A 45 13.35 3.74 -4.68
CA ALA A 45 13.76 2.48 -4.04
C ALA A 45 12.54 1.60 -3.73
N GLY A 46 11.44 2.20 -3.27
CA GLY A 46 10.16 1.52 -3.08
C GLY A 46 9.63 0.91 -4.37
N ALA A 47 9.53 1.70 -5.45
CA ALA A 47 9.08 1.23 -6.75
C ALA A 47 9.94 0.07 -7.29
N ASN A 48 11.28 0.16 -7.15
CA ASN A 48 12.19 -0.91 -7.54
C ASN A 48 11.98 -2.18 -6.71
N GLN A 49 11.72 -2.06 -5.40
CA GLN A 49 11.47 -3.20 -4.52
C GLN A 49 10.17 -3.95 -4.91
N PHE A 50 9.10 -3.23 -5.23
CA PHE A 50 7.84 -3.83 -5.66
C PHE A 50 7.94 -4.45 -7.06
N GLU A 51 8.69 -3.83 -7.97
CA GLU A 51 8.97 -4.42 -9.28
C GLU A 51 9.77 -5.72 -9.15
N LEU A 52 10.70 -5.80 -8.21
CA LEU A 52 11.44 -7.03 -7.91
C LEU A 52 10.54 -8.11 -7.30
N ASP A 53 9.63 -7.77 -6.38
CA ASP A 53 8.66 -8.72 -5.81
C ASP A 53 7.76 -9.32 -6.89
N LEU A 54 7.27 -8.49 -7.82
CA LEU A 54 6.42 -8.94 -8.93
C LEU A 54 7.11 -9.95 -9.87
N VAL A 55 8.45 -10.06 -9.86
CA VAL A 55 9.17 -11.12 -10.60
C VAL A 55 8.86 -12.51 -10.03
N VAL A 56 8.68 -12.61 -8.71
CA VAL A 56 8.36 -13.88 -8.01
C VAL A 56 6.88 -14.01 -7.68
N ASN A 57 6.15 -12.89 -7.58
CA ASN A 57 4.73 -12.82 -7.22
C ASN A 57 3.92 -12.04 -8.27
N GLY A 58 4.04 -12.40 -9.54
CA GLY A 58 3.44 -11.66 -10.66
C GLY A 58 1.90 -11.64 -10.73
N GLN A 59 1.19 -12.14 -9.72
CA GLN A 59 -0.27 -12.13 -9.62
C GLN A 59 -0.79 -11.14 -8.55
N ASP A 60 0.11 -10.49 -7.80
CA ASP A 60 -0.27 -9.64 -6.69
C ASP A 60 -0.65 -8.23 -7.14
N LEU A 61 -1.94 -7.90 -6.97
CA LEU A 61 -2.42 -6.57 -7.31
C LEU A 61 -1.96 -5.50 -6.31
N GLU A 62 -1.67 -5.88 -5.07
CA GLU A 62 -1.24 -4.95 -4.03
C GLU A 62 0.10 -4.32 -4.38
N GLU A 63 1.03 -5.11 -4.89
CA GLU A 63 2.39 -4.65 -5.20
C GLU A 63 2.42 -3.72 -6.42
N THR A 64 1.55 -3.93 -7.41
CA THR A 64 1.39 -2.97 -8.53
C THR A 64 0.77 -1.65 -8.05
N ILE A 65 -0.16 -1.69 -7.09
CA ILE A 65 -0.73 -0.48 -6.47
C ILE A 65 0.33 0.26 -5.65
N TRP A 66 1.15 -0.43 -4.87
CA TRP A 66 2.21 0.20 -4.10
C TRP A 66 3.33 0.78 -4.97
N ARG A 67 3.65 0.11 -6.07
CA ARG A 67 4.50 0.69 -7.12
C ARG A 67 3.87 1.96 -7.70
N TYR A 68 2.59 1.94 -8.05
CA TYR A 68 1.86 3.15 -8.47
C TYR A 68 1.98 4.28 -7.44
N LEU A 69 1.76 4.01 -6.15
CA LEU A 69 1.81 5.02 -5.10
C LEU A 69 3.20 5.67 -4.99
N CYS A 70 4.27 4.88 -5.15
CA CYS A 70 5.63 5.42 -5.26
C CYS A 70 5.78 6.32 -6.50
N MET A 71 5.30 5.88 -7.65
CA MET A 71 5.39 6.66 -8.89
C MET A 71 4.55 7.93 -8.85
N ALA A 72 3.39 7.93 -8.20
CA ALA A 72 2.54 9.11 -8.01
C ALA A 72 3.28 10.21 -7.23
N GLN A 73 4.06 9.83 -6.23
CA GLN A 73 4.90 10.78 -5.48
C GLN A 73 6.08 11.35 -6.28
N LEU A 74 6.50 10.67 -7.35
CA LEU A 74 7.61 11.12 -8.21
C LEU A 74 7.14 11.90 -9.44
N LEU A 75 6.01 11.49 -10.03
CA LEU A 75 5.56 11.93 -11.36
C LEU A 75 4.17 12.59 -11.35
N GLY A 76 3.42 12.51 -10.24
CA GLY A 76 2.01 12.87 -10.16
C GLY A 76 1.06 11.70 -10.47
N ASP A 77 -0.21 11.83 -10.06
CA ASP A 77 -1.22 10.77 -10.17
C ASP A 77 -1.50 10.33 -11.61
N GLU A 78 -1.63 11.30 -12.52
CA GLU A 78 -2.02 11.07 -13.91
C GLU A 78 -0.94 10.26 -14.64
N ALA A 79 0.33 10.63 -14.45
CA ALA A 79 1.46 9.90 -15.02
C ALA A 79 1.70 8.54 -14.35
N ALA A 80 1.34 8.38 -13.08
CA ALA A 80 1.47 7.11 -12.37
C ALA A 80 0.48 6.05 -12.89
N LYS A 81 -0.66 6.43 -13.48
CA LYS A 81 -1.63 5.47 -14.04
C LYS A 81 -1.01 4.61 -15.13
N ASP A 82 -0.14 5.20 -15.94
CA ASP A 82 0.61 4.49 -16.98
C ASP A 82 1.63 3.48 -16.41
N CYS A 83 1.94 3.57 -15.12
CA CYS A 83 2.84 2.68 -14.42
C CYS A 83 2.15 1.45 -13.79
N LEU A 84 0.80 1.35 -13.85
CA LEU A 84 0.06 0.18 -13.38
C LEU A 84 0.37 -1.02 -14.27
N LEU A 85 1.06 -2.00 -13.69
CA LEU A 85 1.36 -3.25 -14.38
C LEU A 85 0.08 -4.08 -14.53
N SER A 86 -0.10 -4.69 -15.70
CA SER A 86 -1.23 -5.57 -15.99
C SER A 86 -1.04 -6.90 -15.28
N VAL A 87 -1.54 -6.97 -14.05
CA VAL A 87 -1.53 -8.18 -13.23
C VAL A 87 -2.91 -8.85 -13.35
N ARG A 88 -2.93 -10.17 -13.53
CA ARG A 88 -4.17 -10.95 -13.68
C ARG A 88 -4.29 -12.00 -12.59
N ASN A 89 -5.52 -12.23 -12.14
CA ASN A 89 -5.95 -13.35 -11.29
C ASN A 89 -5.61 -13.28 -9.79
N ASP A 90 -5.44 -12.10 -9.19
CA ASP A 90 -5.40 -11.99 -7.72
C ASP A 90 -6.70 -12.56 -7.12
N PRO A 91 -6.64 -13.51 -6.15
CA PRO A 91 -7.83 -14.13 -5.58
C PRO A 91 -8.67 -13.18 -4.73
N ARG A 92 -8.06 -12.13 -4.16
CA ARG A 92 -8.69 -11.18 -3.25
C ARG A 92 -9.64 -10.27 -4.04
N LYS A 93 -10.95 -10.46 -3.84
CA LYS A 93 -11.98 -9.70 -4.55
C LYS A 93 -11.88 -8.19 -4.33
N VAL A 94 -11.52 -7.77 -3.11
CA VAL A 94 -11.31 -6.34 -2.78
C VAL A 94 -10.15 -5.74 -3.56
N MET A 95 -9.02 -6.46 -3.69
CA MET A 95 -7.85 -5.94 -4.41
C MET A 95 -8.10 -5.78 -5.90
N ARG A 96 -8.93 -6.65 -6.50
CA ARG A 96 -9.38 -6.44 -7.89
C ARG A 96 -10.15 -5.13 -8.03
N GLN A 97 -11.07 -4.84 -7.10
CA GLN A 97 -11.83 -3.59 -7.15
C GLN A 97 -10.93 -2.37 -6.88
N VAL A 98 -9.96 -2.48 -5.98
CA VAL A 98 -8.96 -1.43 -5.75
C VAL A 98 -8.15 -1.18 -7.01
N TYR A 99 -7.67 -2.22 -7.69
CA TYR A 99 -6.94 -2.06 -8.94
C TYR A 99 -7.77 -1.31 -9.99
N GLU A 100 -9.05 -1.66 -10.16
CA GLU A 100 -9.94 -0.93 -11.08
C GLU A 100 -10.11 0.55 -10.70
N LEU A 101 -10.11 0.89 -9.40
CA LEU A 101 -10.14 2.28 -8.95
C LEU A 101 -8.89 3.04 -9.40
N PHE A 102 -7.71 2.48 -9.14
CA PHE A 102 -6.43 3.10 -9.53
C PHE A 102 -6.26 3.16 -11.06
N ALA A 103 -6.81 2.19 -11.79
CA ALA A 103 -6.87 2.20 -13.25
C ALA A 103 -7.89 3.21 -13.82
N GLY A 104 -8.74 3.81 -12.99
CA GLY A 104 -9.77 4.77 -13.41
C GLY A 104 -11.04 4.15 -13.97
N ASN A 105 -11.27 2.85 -13.74
CA ASN A 105 -12.40 2.10 -14.28
C ASN A 105 -13.61 2.04 -13.32
N CYS A 106 -13.45 2.44 -12.05
CA CYS A 106 -14.56 2.52 -11.09
C CYS A 106 -14.41 3.71 -10.13
N GLN A 107 -15.43 3.92 -9.29
CA GLN A 107 -15.42 4.98 -8.27
C GLN A 107 -15.07 4.43 -6.88
N PRO A 108 -14.61 5.27 -5.93
CA PRO A 108 -14.33 4.86 -4.55
C PRO A 108 -15.49 4.11 -3.88
N GLU A 109 -16.74 4.49 -4.16
CA GLU A 109 -17.93 3.84 -3.60
C GLU A 109 -18.04 2.36 -4.00
N ASP A 110 -17.56 2.00 -5.20
CA ASP A 110 -17.56 0.60 -5.66
C ASP A 110 -16.62 -0.27 -4.82
N VAL A 111 -15.46 0.30 -4.44
CA VAL A 111 -14.49 -0.34 -3.54
C VAL A 111 -15.09 -0.52 -2.15
N ILE A 112 -15.70 0.53 -1.60
CA ILE A 112 -16.36 0.48 -0.27
C ILE A 112 -17.51 -0.54 -0.27
N ASN A 113 -18.36 -0.55 -1.31
CA ASN A 113 -19.46 -1.51 -1.42
C ASN A 113 -18.96 -2.96 -1.57
N THR A 114 -17.80 -3.16 -2.19
CA THR A 114 -17.15 -4.47 -2.26
C THR A 114 -16.60 -4.88 -0.89
N GLY A 115 -15.94 -3.97 -0.17
CA GLY A 115 -15.45 -4.18 1.19
C GLY A 115 -16.54 -4.66 2.16
N LYS A 116 -17.67 -3.94 2.20
CA LYS A 116 -18.87 -4.29 2.98
C LYS A 116 -19.32 -5.74 2.81
N LYS A 117 -19.33 -6.25 1.57
CA LYS A 117 -19.77 -7.63 1.24
C LYS A 117 -18.80 -8.70 1.72
N LEU A 118 -17.56 -8.33 2.03
CA LEU A 118 -16.48 -9.24 2.43
C LEU A 118 -16.18 -9.19 3.94
N GLY A 119 -17.01 -8.45 4.70
CA GLY A 119 -16.87 -8.34 6.15
C GLY A 119 -15.67 -7.47 6.57
N LYS A 120 -15.27 -7.61 7.83
CA LYS A 120 -14.30 -6.73 8.49
C LYS A 120 -12.98 -6.56 7.71
N GLN A 121 -12.42 -7.66 7.19
CA GLN A 121 -11.18 -7.60 6.42
C GLN A 121 -11.36 -6.86 5.09
N GLY A 122 -12.48 -7.08 4.40
CA GLY A 122 -12.78 -6.36 3.17
C GLY A 122 -12.99 -4.87 3.40
N GLU A 123 -13.70 -4.51 4.47
CA GLU A 123 -13.90 -3.13 4.88
C GLU A 123 -12.58 -2.42 5.20
N PHE A 124 -11.69 -3.09 5.95
CA PHE A 124 -10.35 -2.56 6.23
C PHE A 124 -9.59 -2.21 4.95
N TYR A 125 -9.45 -3.18 4.03
CA TYR A 125 -8.71 -2.97 2.79
C TYR A 125 -9.38 -1.92 1.88
N ALA A 126 -10.71 -1.91 1.82
CA ALA A 126 -11.44 -0.93 1.03
C ALA A 126 -11.18 0.50 1.54
N HIS A 127 -11.26 0.73 2.86
CA HIS A 127 -11.01 2.05 3.43
C HIS A 127 -9.53 2.45 3.33
N LEU A 128 -8.60 1.52 3.57
CA LEU A 128 -7.17 1.79 3.43
C LEU A 128 -6.85 2.31 2.01
N TYR A 129 -7.28 1.58 0.98
CA TYR A 129 -6.91 1.92 -0.39
C TYR A 129 -7.67 3.10 -0.97
N VAL A 130 -8.93 3.31 -0.58
CA VAL A 130 -9.63 4.56 -0.94
C VAL A 130 -8.95 5.77 -0.30
N GLY A 131 -8.46 5.64 0.94
CA GLY A 131 -7.67 6.69 1.58
C GLY A 131 -6.38 7.01 0.84
N LEU A 132 -5.59 5.98 0.51
CA LEU A 132 -4.34 6.14 -0.27
C LEU A 132 -4.59 6.70 -1.68
N TYR A 133 -5.71 6.31 -2.31
CA TYR A 133 -6.12 6.85 -3.60
C TYR A 133 -6.38 8.37 -3.53
N TYR A 134 -7.13 8.82 -2.52
CA TYR A 134 -7.36 10.26 -2.33
C TYR A 134 -6.09 11.01 -1.98
N GLU A 135 -5.17 10.42 -1.21
CA GLU A 135 -3.88 11.04 -0.92
C GLU A 135 -3.06 11.23 -2.19
N ALA A 136 -3.03 10.22 -3.08
CA ALA A 136 -2.34 10.32 -4.36
C ALA A 136 -2.92 11.43 -5.27
N GLN A 137 -4.19 11.80 -5.08
CA GLN A 137 -4.87 12.91 -5.77
C GLN A 137 -4.77 14.25 -5.04
N GLU A 138 -3.91 14.35 -4.02
CA GLU A 138 -3.76 15.55 -3.18
C GLU A 138 -5.05 15.96 -2.44
N ASN A 139 -6.00 15.03 -2.25
CA ASN A 139 -7.23 15.24 -1.49
C ASN A 139 -7.07 14.77 -0.04
N GLU A 140 -6.34 15.56 0.75
CA GLU A 140 -6.00 15.22 2.15
C GLU A 140 -7.23 15.01 3.02
N ALA A 141 -8.30 15.79 2.82
CA ALA A 141 -9.51 15.71 3.64
C ALA A 141 -10.18 14.33 3.53
N GLN A 142 -10.33 13.81 2.32
CA GLN A 142 -10.89 12.48 2.11
C GLN A 142 -9.87 11.38 2.48
N ALA A 143 -8.59 11.57 2.17
CA ALA A 143 -7.54 10.63 2.57
C ALA A 143 -7.57 10.38 4.10
N LYS A 144 -7.57 11.47 4.87
CA LYS A 144 -7.65 11.42 6.34
C LYS A 144 -8.88 10.68 6.82
N GLU A 145 -10.07 10.99 6.27
CA GLU A 145 -11.32 10.33 6.67
C GLU A 145 -11.24 8.81 6.51
N PHE A 146 -10.80 8.33 5.33
CA PHE A 146 -10.77 6.90 5.02
C PHE A 146 -9.66 6.15 5.75
N ILE A 147 -8.45 6.72 5.86
CA ILE A 147 -7.35 6.08 6.59
C ILE A 147 -7.66 5.96 8.08
N MET A 148 -8.22 7.02 8.70
CA MET A 148 -8.58 6.96 10.12
C MET A 148 -9.66 5.92 10.39
N LYS A 149 -10.66 5.78 9.51
CA LYS A 149 -11.66 4.71 9.58
C LYS A 149 -11.01 3.32 9.48
N ALA A 150 -10.11 3.12 8.51
CA ALA A 150 -9.37 1.86 8.36
C ALA A 150 -8.61 1.49 9.64
N ALA A 151 -7.92 2.45 10.25
CA ALA A 151 -7.13 2.23 11.45
C ALA A 151 -7.97 1.99 12.71
N SER A 152 -9.06 2.75 12.90
CA SER A 152 -9.84 2.76 14.15
C SER A 152 -11.03 1.79 14.18
N GLU A 153 -11.79 1.68 13.08
CA GLU A 153 -13.03 0.90 13.06
C GLU A 153 -12.80 -0.56 12.65
N TYR A 154 -11.72 -0.85 11.92
CA TYR A 154 -11.45 -2.17 11.34
C TYR A 154 -10.11 -2.78 11.78
N PRO A 155 -9.83 -2.93 13.10
CA PRO A 155 -8.56 -3.47 13.57
C PRO A 155 -8.34 -4.93 13.19
N LEU A 156 -7.18 -5.25 12.62
CA LEU A 156 -6.76 -6.60 12.24
C LEU A 156 -5.39 -6.93 12.83
N GLU A 157 -5.14 -8.20 13.12
CA GLU A 157 -3.80 -8.72 13.43
C GLU A 157 -2.99 -8.92 12.14
N ASP A 158 -2.86 -7.85 11.35
CA ASP A 158 -2.32 -7.87 10.00
C ASP A 158 -1.28 -6.74 9.81
N TYR A 159 -0.28 -6.97 8.97
CA TYR A 159 0.77 -5.98 8.72
C TYR A 159 0.21 -4.69 8.10
N MET A 160 -0.75 -4.80 7.19
CA MET A 160 -1.37 -3.66 6.53
C MET A 160 -2.25 -2.86 7.47
N TRP A 161 -2.86 -3.48 8.47
CA TRP A 161 -3.56 -2.70 9.51
C TRP A 161 -2.60 -1.80 10.29
N HIS A 162 -1.43 -2.33 10.67
CA HIS A 162 -0.40 -1.49 11.27
C HIS A 162 0.09 -0.40 10.32
N LEU A 163 0.15 -0.67 9.01
CA LEU A 163 0.45 0.37 8.03
C LEU A 163 -0.55 1.52 8.08
N ALA A 164 -1.86 1.27 8.22
CA ALA A 164 -2.85 2.34 8.37
C ALA A 164 -2.59 3.19 9.64
N VAL A 165 -2.19 2.55 10.74
CA VAL A 165 -1.83 3.22 12.01
C VAL A 165 -0.55 4.06 11.85
N VAL A 166 0.47 3.50 11.19
CA VAL A 166 1.73 4.21 10.87
C VAL A 166 1.45 5.41 9.97
N HIS A 167 0.58 5.23 8.97
CA HIS A 167 0.20 6.28 8.04
C HIS A 167 -0.38 7.51 8.75
N GLN A 168 -1.43 7.33 9.55
CA GLN A 168 -2.04 8.44 10.28
C GLN A 168 -1.08 9.10 11.28
N THR A 169 -0.15 8.32 11.87
CA THR A 169 0.87 8.82 12.79
C THR A 169 1.86 9.73 12.06
N LEU A 170 2.42 9.25 10.95
CA LEU A 170 3.41 10.01 10.16
C LEU A 170 2.82 11.20 9.41
N ARG A 171 1.50 11.26 9.26
CA ARG A 171 0.76 12.39 8.71
C ARG A 171 0.21 13.35 9.77
N GLU A 172 0.47 13.09 11.05
CA GLU A 172 -0.03 13.90 12.18
C GLU A 172 -1.56 14.06 12.17
N TRP A 173 -2.26 13.01 11.74
CA TRP A 173 -3.72 13.00 11.66
C TRP A 173 -4.40 12.61 12.99
N VAL A 174 -3.61 12.09 13.93
CA VAL A 174 -3.98 11.66 15.28
C VAL A 174 -3.12 12.33 16.33
#